data_AF-A0A0H2RV39-F1
#
_entry.id   AF-A0A0H2RV39-F1
#
_cell.length_a   1.000
_cell.length_b   1.000
_cell.length_c   1.000
_cell.angle_alpha   90.00
_cell.angle_beta   90.00
_cell.angle_gamma   90.00
#
_symmetry.space_group_name_H-M   'P 1'
#
loop_
_entity.id
_entity.type
_entity.pdbx_description
1 polymer ?
#
loop_
_entity_poly.entity_id
_entity_poly.type
_entity_poly.pdbx_seq_one_letter_code
_entity_poly.pdbx_strand_id
1 'polypeptide(L)'
;MSDSPPQSPHSISSNEDNNGINTFGEHSTSTLVLVHDEEDNEANPLTYSDEDDDEGMAFDAGNNDDEQALPSTVVFGYFLSPCLKLGAMLTLSSQAPLKISIPSLVLFALLSAFSRQIWFLLARYVRKSDAGTMSIQAFARGQRKESVRKVLRNVARSFSSAVRLLLAAVYLRGAADSLEIYLADDNYIIPTPVLIVLAYLVFLTPLSLAQSFASRRLVYTNWLSIVLYILWLVAIGFAHSKGVLDSNTVVIPRGRLFQDITTVAFAFASLSSLQMYNLFIGRKSNGEKKEKRYLSLSSISLVGSLVGLGLLMPLLFPSIKQSKHDDPENDTTYIRATIATLTSLILLLAIPPLMTSISIPVPHQIRRLTTKPIGRYLALIVVAALALLPSPAISVLEDVTLVLVLIATYFLPALLHIILHHMRRPLSILVRNNPQGSGGNVSSSHDPDTRELLLRKERALQRRRSLRRIAWDLGVWFLLVPVGGGGIVWAVGRLAYIW
;
A
#
# COMPACT_ATOMS: atom_id res chain seq x y z
N MET A 1 51.67 -21.91 42.78
CA MET A 1 51.20 -21.77 44.17
C MET A 1 49.76 -21.31 44.05
N SER A 2 48.78 -22.21 43.95
CA SER A 2 48.25 -23.07 45.03
C SER A 2 46.96 -22.43 45.57
N ASP A 3 45.80 -23.09 45.66
CA ASP A 3 45.40 -24.47 45.31
C ASP A 3 43.92 -24.52 44.85
N SER A 4 43.48 -25.71 44.39
CA SER A 4 42.07 -26.13 44.20
C SER A 4 41.87 -27.49 44.91
N PRO A 5 40.65 -28.08 45.04
CA PRO A 5 39.31 -27.62 44.69
C PRO A 5 38.49 -27.34 45.99
N PRO A 6 37.43 -28.06 46.49
CA PRO A 6 36.62 -29.19 45.99
C PRO A 6 35.24 -28.78 45.43
N GLN A 7 34.30 -29.73 45.34
CA GLN A 7 32.86 -29.58 45.08
C GLN A 7 32.06 -30.31 46.20
N SER A 8 30.80 -29.93 46.46
CA SER A 8 29.77 -30.87 46.96
C SER A 8 28.34 -30.33 46.71
N PRO A 9 27.30 -31.21 46.65
CA PRO A 9 25.98 -30.86 46.13
C PRO A 9 24.91 -30.66 47.23
N HIS A 10 23.75 -30.09 46.85
CA HIS A 10 22.54 -30.15 47.69
C HIS A 10 21.37 -30.89 47.02
N SER A 11 20.87 -31.85 47.79
CA SER A 11 19.61 -32.61 47.72
C SER A 11 18.38 -31.75 47.42
N ILE A 12 17.47 -32.18 46.53
CA ILE A 12 16.27 -32.98 46.85
C ILE A 12 15.38 -32.33 47.94
N SER A 13 14.21 -31.86 47.51
CA SER A 13 13.00 -31.76 48.35
C SER A 13 11.80 -32.31 47.58
N SER A 14 11.31 -33.46 48.03
CA SER A 14 10.05 -34.07 47.61
C SER A 14 8.85 -33.24 48.09
N ASN A 15 7.83 -33.08 47.23
CA ASN A 15 6.46 -32.84 47.68
C ASN A 15 5.57 -33.86 46.95
N GLU A 16 5.28 -34.97 47.64
CA GLU A 16 4.14 -35.83 47.33
C GLU A 16 2.93 -35.31 48.09
N ASP A 17 1.83 -35.07 47.39
CA ASP A 17 0.45 -35.04 47.90
C ASP A 17 -0.44 -35.17 46.65
N ASN A 18 -0.66 -36.39 46.14
CA ASN A 18 -1.65 -37.35 46.63
C ASN A 18 -3.10 -36.81 46.61
N ASN A 19 -3.79 -37.03 45.48
CA ASN A 19 -5.24 -37.25 45.50
C ASN A 19 -5.75 -37.83 44.17
N GLY A 20 -6.69 -38.78 44.26
CA GLY A 20 -7.65 -39.05 43.18
C GLY A 20 -7.31 -40.17 42.19
N ILE A 21 -7.21 -41.42 42.67
CA ILE A 21 -7.47 -42.58 41.81
C ILE A 21 -8.94 -42.49 41.33
N ASN A 22 -9.14 -42.46 40.01
CA ASN A 22 -10.43 -42.74 39.37
C ASN A 22 -10.19 -43.49 38.05
N THR A 23 -9.79 -44.75 38.16
CA THR A 23 -9.84 -45.73 37.08
C THR A 23 -11.23 -46.35 37.03
N PHE A 24 -11.99 -46.10 35.97
CA PHE A 24 -12.93 -47.03 35.27
C PHE A 24 -13.86 -46.21 34.36
N GLY A 25 -13.96 -46.59 33.08
CA GLY A 25 -14.88 -45.93 32.13
C GLY A 25 -14.32 -45.82 30.71
N GLU A 26 -14.15 -46.96 30.03
CA GLU A 26 -13.94 -46.96 28.58
C GLU A 26 -15.20 -46.48 27.83
N HIS A 27 -15.02 -46.00 26.59
CA HIS A 27 -16.06 -45.71 25.60
C HIS A 27 -16.89 -44.41 25.74
N SER A 28 -16.29 -43.26 25.43
CA SER A 28 -16.93 -42.21 24.59
C SER A 28 -15.92 -41.17 24.10
N THR A 29 -15.19 -41.48 23.02
CA THR A 29 -14.33 -40.52 22.30
C THR A 29 -15.14 -39.72 21.27
N SER A 30 -16.27 -39.16 21.68
CA SER A 30 -17.05 -38.19 20.91
C SER A 30 -17.13 -36.89 21.70
N THR A 31 -16.01 -36.18 21.76
CA THR A 31 -16.00 -34.78 22.20
C THR A 31 -16.88 -34.01 21.23
N LEU A 32 -18.10 -33.69 21.66
CA LEU A 32 -19.10 -33.04 20.83
C LEU A 32 -18.67 -31.58 20.64
N VAL A 33 -17.89 -31.35 19.58
CA VAL A 33 -17.55 -30.00 19.12
C VAL A 33 -18.86 -29.32 18.74
N LEU A 34 -19.29 -28.39 19.60
CA LEU A 34 -20.41 -27.49 19.37
C LEU A 34 -20.04 -26.51 18.25
N VAL A 35 -20.11 -27.01 17.02
CA VAL A 35 -20.20 -26.18 15.81
C VAL A 35 -21.40 -25.28 16.04
N HIS A 36 -21.15 -24.01 16.32
CA HIS A 36 -22.20 -23.02 16.36
C HIS A 36 -22.67 -22.82 14.92
N ASP A 37 -23.91 -23.23 14.64
CA ASP A 37 -24.58 -22.91 13.39
C ASP A 37 -24.81 -21.39 13.32
N GLU A 38 -23.84 -20.65 12.79
CA GLU A 38 -23.97 -19.21 12.45
C GLU A 38 -24.92 -18.98 11.25
N GLU A 39 -26.02 -19.73 11.14
CA GLU A 39 -26.94 -19.67 9.99
C GLU A 39 -27.73 -18.33 9.92
N ASP A 40 -27.71 -17.49 10.97
CA ASP A 40 -28.32 -16.15 10.98
C ASP A 40 -27.43 -15.01 10.45
N ASN A 41 -26.20 -15.27 9.99
CA ASN A 41 -25.29 -14.24 9.47
C ASN A 41 -25.08 -14.29 7.93
N GLU A 42 -26.12 -14.68 7.17
CA GLU A 42 -26.11 -14.75 5.70
C GLU A 42 -25.79 -13.42 4.96
N ALA A 43 -25.68 -12.28 5.68
CA ALA A 43 -25.47 -10.96 5.09
C ALA A 43 -24.04 -10.66 4.56
N ASN A 44 -23.02 -11.50 4.84
CA ASN A 44 -21.62 -11.19 4.50
C ASN A 44 -20.97 -12.18 3.48
N PRO A 45 -21.08 -11.94 2.16
CA PRO A 45 -20.62 -12.87 1.10
C PRO A 45 -19.08 -12.95 0.89
N LEU A 46 -18.26 -12.54 1.88
CA LEU A 46 -16.80 -12.43 1.73
C LEU A 46 -15.97 -13.30 2.68
N THR A 47 -16.58 -13.92 3.69
CA THR A 47 -15.89 -14.69 4.74
C THR A 47 -15.13 -15.90 4.19
N TYR A 48 -13.94 -16.17 4.74
CA TYR A 48 -13.20 -17.43 4.58
C TYR A 48 -12.85 -17.92 5.98
N SER A 49 -13.57 -18.92 6.49
CA SER A 49 -13.15 -19.61 7.72
C SER A 49 -11.95 -20.52 7.37
N ASP A 50 -10.79 -20.18 7.91
CA ASP A 50 -9.60 -21.03 7.99
C ASP A 50 -9.38 -21.28 9.49
N GLU A 51 -9.79 -22.46 9.97
CA GLU A 51 -9.65 -22.89 11.37
C GLU A 51 -8.21 -23.35 11.67
N ASP A 52 -7.77 -23.01 12.87
CA ASP A 52 -6.76 -23.66 13.72
C ASP A 52 -5.43 -24.15 13.10
N ASP A 53 -4.39 -23.30 13.24
CA ASP A 53 -2.96 -23.67 13.20
C ASP A 53 -2.12 -22.46 13.69
N ASP A 54 -2.39 -21.98 14.93
CA ASP A 54 -1.88 -20.68 15.45
C ASP A 54 -0.97 -20.75 16.71
N GLU A 55 -0.45 -21.93 17.08
CA GLU A 55 0.41 -22.10 18.27
C GLU A 55 1.94 -21.97 18.03
N GLY A 56 2.40 -21.97 16.77
CA GLY A 56 3.80 -22.36 16.47
C GLY A 56 4.91 -21.29 16.49
N MET A 57 4.64 -19.97 16.47
CA MET A 57 5.65 -18.96 16.06
C MET A 57 5.69 -17.67 16.92
N ALA A 58 5.45 -17.77 18.22
CA ALA A 58 5.61 -16.67 19.19
C ALA A 58 7.07 -16.51 19.68
N PHE A 59 8.03 -16.28 18.78
CA PHE A 59 9.43 -15.97 19.16
C PHE A 59 9.71 -14.45 19.12
N ASP A 60 10.17 -13.92 20.25
CA ASP A 60 10.79 -12.60 20.45
C ASP A 60 10.07 -11.37 19.83
N ALA A 61 8.88 -11.08 20.36
CA ALA A 61 8.34 -9.72 20.37
C ALA A 61 8.37 -9.16 21.79
N GLY A 62 9.57 -8.80 22.26
CA GLY A 62 9.80 -8.20 23.57
C GLY A 62 8.92 -6.98 23.82
N ASN A 63 8.53 -6.84 25.09
CA ASN A 63 7.63 -5.86 25.68
C ASN A 63 7.74 -4.41 25.17
N ASN A 64 6.65 -3.65 25.37
CA ASN A 64 6.56 -2.18 25.30
C ASN A 64 6.47 -1.56 23.90
N ASP A 65 5.35 -1.81 23.22
CA ASP A 65 4.40 -0.73 22.90
C ASP A 65 3.07 -1.35 22.43
N ASP A 66 1.97 -1.00 23.09
CA ASP A 66 0.63 -1.28 22.55
C ASP A 66 0.35 -0.27 21.43
N GLU A 67 0.85 -0.63 20.24
CA GLU A 67 0.69 0.13 19.01
C GLU A 67 -0.81 0.27 18.67
N GLN A 68 -1.41 1.37 19.13
CA GLN A 68 -2.84 1.64 19.03
C GLN A 68 -3.28 1.56 17.56
N ALA A 69 -4.28 0.72 17.30
CA ALA A 69 -4.86 0.59 15.97
C ALA A 69 -5.38 1.96 15.48
N LEU A 70 -4.98 2.35 14.26
CA LEU A 70 -5.37 3.64 13.71
C LEU A 70 -6.90 3.75 13.58
N PRO A 71 -7.51 4.91 13.89
CA PRO A 71 -8.92 5.12 13.64
C PRO A 71 -9.22 5.11 12.13
N SER A 72 -10.35 4.53 11.75
CA SER A 72 -10.77 4.33 10.36
C SER A 72 -10.75 5.61 9.51
N THR A 73 -11.03 6.77 10.11
CA THR A 73 -11.00 8.08 9.46
C THR A 73 -9.58 8.48 9.00
N VAL A 74 -8.56 8.20 9.82
CA VAL A 74 -7.16 8.46 9.46
C VAL A 74 -6.69 7.51 8.36
N VAL A 75 -7.10 6.25 8.42
CA VAL A 75 -6.80 5.26 7.38
C VAL A 75 -7.48 5.61 6.05
N PHE A 76 -8.74 6.05 6.08
CA PHE A 76 -9.43 6.62 4.91
C PHE A 76 -8.63 7.79 4.31
N GLY A 77 -8.22 8.76 5.13
CA GLY A 77 -7.40 9.89 4.69
C GLY A 77 -6.08 9.45 4.04
N TYR A 78 -5.44 8.37 4.51
CA TYR A 78 -4.22 7.83 3.91
C TYR A 78 -4.45 7.06 2.60
N PHE A 79 -5.65 6.52 2.33
CA PHE A 79 -6.01 5.95 1.03
C PHE A 79 -6.48 6.98 0.02
N LEU A 80 -7.12 8.06 0.48
CA LEU A 80 -7.58 9.16 -0.37
C LEU A 80 -6.42 10.07 -0.79
N SER A 81 -5.51 10.39 0.13
CA SER A 81 -4.40 11.33 -0.08
C SER A 81 -3.52 11.06 -1.32
N PRO A 82 -3.12 9.82 -1.66
CA PRO A 82 -2.44 9.51 -2.94
C PRO A 82 -3.21 9.98 -4.18
N CYS A 83 -4.54 9.83 -4.17
CA CYS A 83 -5.43 10.18 -5.29
C CYS A 83 -5.53 11.69 -5.55
N LEU A 84 -5.11 12.54 -4.61
CA LEU A 84 -5.32 13.99 -4.62
C LEU A 84 -3.99 14.79 -4.72
N LYS A 85 -2.94 14.18 -5.30
CA LYS A 85 -1.59 14.74 -5.38
C LYS A 85 -1.18 15.03 -6.82
N LEU A 86 0.12 14.91 -7.14
CA LEU A 86 0.67 15.17 -8.46
C LEU A 86 -0.13 14.56 -9.61
N GLY A 87 -0.56 13.29 -9.49
CA GLY A 87 -1.36 12.67 -10.54
C GLY A 87 -2.67 13.41 -10.81
N ALA A 88 -3.37 13.88 -9.77
CA ALA A 88 -4.56 14.71 -9.91
C ALA A 88 -4.27 16.02 -10.65
N MET A 89 -3.21 16.73 -10.25
CA MET A 89 -2.77 17.98 -10.89
C MET A 89 -2.43 17.77 -12.37
N LEU A 90 -1.78 16.65 -12.70
CA LEU A 90 -1.45 16.29 -14.08
C LEU A 90 -2.66 15.78 -14.90
N THR A 91 -3.79 15.42 -14.28
CA THR A 91 -5.01 15.15 -15.05
C THR A 91 -5.61 16.44 -15.64
N LEU A 92 -5.40 17.60 -15.02
CA LEU A 92 -5.87 18.88 -15.56
C LEU A 92 -5.09 19.32 -16.82
N SER A 93 -3.81 18.93 -16.94
CA SER A 93 -3.00 19.14 -18.16
C SER A 93 -3.22 18.07 -19.24
N SER A 94 -4.08 17.08 -18.99
CA SER A 94 -4.34 15.97 -19.93
C SER A 94 -5.23 16.44 -21.09
N GLN A 95 -4.74 16.32 -22.33
CA GLN A 95 -5.50 16.69 -23.52
C GLN A 95 -6.36 15.54 -24.07
N ALA A 96 -6.34 14.38 -23.40
CA ALA A 96 -7.12 13.21 -23.79
C ALA A 96 -8.63 13.54 -23.87
N PRO A 97 -9.33 13.11 -24.95
CA PRO A 97 -10.74 13.42 -25.13
C PRO A 97 -11.58 12.78 -24.02
N LEU A 98 -12.61 13.50 -23.54
CA LEU A 98 -13.53 13.06 -22.47
C LEU A 98 -14.03 11.61 -22.63
N LYS A 99 -14.26 11.16 -23.87
CA LYS A 99 -14.67 9.79 -24.22
C LYS A 99 -13.68 8.69 -23.79
N ILE A 100 -12.40 9.03 -23.61
CA ILE A 100 -11.32 8.14 -23.17
C ILE A 100 -10.94 8.45 -21.71
N SER A 101 -10.92 9.72 -21.33
CA SER A 101 -10.52 10.17 -19.99
C SER A 101 -11.49 9.70 -18.90
N ILE A 102 -12.81 9.76 -19.13
CA ILE A 102 -13.81 9.29 -18.16
C ILE A 102 -13.73 7.77 -17.92
N PRO A 103 -13.78 6.88 -18.94
CA PRO A 103 -13.70 5.45 -18.70
C PRO A 103 -12.32 5.01 -18.19
N SER A 104 -11.22 5.68 -18.57
CA SER A 104 -9.90 5.38 -17.98
C SER A 104 -9.85 5.79 -16.50
N LEU A 105 -10.42 6.93 -16.10
CA LEU A 105 -10.51 7.36 -14.69
C LEU A 105 -11.27 6.33 -13.85
N VAL A 106 -12.43 5.84 -14.34
CA VAL A 106 -13.21 4.78 -13.67
C VAL A 106 -12.42 3.46 -13.61
N LEU A 107 -11.80 3.05 -14.73
CA LEU A 107 -11.03 1.82 -14.82
C LEU A 107 -9.85 1.80 -13.84
N PHE A 108 -9.04 2.87 -13.79
CA PHE A 108 -7.88 2.93 -12.89
C PHE A 108 -8.26 3.11 -11.42
N ALA A 109 -9.40 3.75 -11.11
CA ALA A 109 -9.97 3.76 -9.76
C ALA A 109 -10.31 2.33 -9.28
N LEU A 110 -10.98 1.55 -10.13
CA LEU A 110 -11.35 0.16 -9.85
C LEU A 110 -10.12 -0.76 -9.78
N LEU A 111 -9.18 -0.65 -10.72
CA LEU A 111 -7.94 -1.43 -10.72
C LEU A 111 -7.05 -1.12 -9.51
N SER A 112 -7.04 0.13 -9.03
CA SER A 112 -6.32 0.49 -7.80
C SER A 112 -6.99 -0.09 -6.56
N ALA A 113 -8.33 -0.02 -6.46
CA ALA A 113 -9.06 -0.68 -5.37
C ALA A 113 -8.83 -2.21 -5.37
N PHE A 114 -8.89 -2.84 -6.55
CA PHE A 114 -8.63 -4.26 -6.73
C PHE A 114 -7.19 -4.65 -6.39
N SER A 115 -6.18 -3.90 -6.85
CA SER A 115 -4.77 -4.08 -6.46
C SER A 115 -4.58 -4.03 -4.94
N ARG A 116 -5.19 -3.05 -4.27
CA ARG A 116 -5.14 -2.93 -2.79
C ARG A 116 -5.76 -4.16 -2.12
N GLN A 117 -6.86 -4.69 -2.64
CA GLN A 117 -7.46 -5.93 -2.15
C GLN A 117 -6.55 -7.15 -2.38
N ILE A 118 -5.86 -7.27 -3.52
CA ILE A 118 -4.83 -8.31 -3.72
C ILE A 118 -3.75 -8.20 -2.64
N TRP A 119 -3.23 -6.99 -2.37
CA TRP A 119 -2.25 -6.78 -1.31
C TRP A 119 -2.76 -7.17 0.09
N PHE A 120 -4.02 -6.88 0.41
CA PHE A 120 -4.61 -7.29 1.70
C PHE A 120 -4.82 -8.80 1.79
N LEU A 121 -5.25 -9.44 0.70
CA LEU A 121 -5.41 -10.90 0.60
C LEU A 121 -4.04 -11.61 0.74
N LEU A 122 -3.02 -11.08 0.07
CA LEU A 122 -1.63 -11.53 0.22
C LEU A 122 -1.13 -11.35 1.67
N ALA A 123 -1.45 -10.24 2.32
CA ALA A 123 -1.07 -10.00 3.71
C ALA A 123 -1.75 -10.96 4.69
N ARG A 124 -3.03 -11.31 4.45
CA ARG A 124 -3.76 -12.36 5.20
C ARG A 124 -3.10 -13.73 4.97
N TYR A 125 -2.92 -14.14 3.71
CA TYR A 125 -2.35 -15.44 3.34
C TYR A 125 -0.91 -15.66 3.83
N VAL A 126 -0.07 -14.63 3.74
CA VAL A 126 1.36 -14.69 4.13
C VAL A 126 1.55 -14.49 5.63
N ARG A 127 0.51 -14.04 6.36
CA ARG A 127 0.54 -13.57 7.77
C ARG A 127 1.65 -12.53 8.03
N LYS A 128 2.03 -11.74 7.02
CA LYS A 128 3.06 -10.67 7.11
C LYS A 128 2.67 -9.48 6.24
N SER A 129 3.06 -8.29 6.68
CA SER A 129 2.67 -7.01 6.09
C SER A 129 3.78 -6.28 5.31
N ASP A 130 5.04 -6.74 5.37
CA ASP A 130 6.14 -6.16 4.59
C ASP A 130 6.19 -6.80 3.19
N ALA A 131 6.04 -6.00 2.14
CA ALA A 131 6.13 -6.42 0.74
C ALA A 131 7.40 -7.23 0.45
N GLY A 132 8.53 -6.84 1.05
CA GLY A 132 9.78 -7.55 0.93
C GLY A 132 9.76 -8.93 1.59
N THR A 133 8.93 -9.14 2.61
CA THR A 133 8.74 -10.48 3.20
C THR A 133 7.80 -11.36 2.38
N MET A 134 6.84 -10.77 1.65
CA MET A 134 5.99 -11.50 0.71
C MET A 134 6.78 -12.00 -0.49
N SER A 135 7.59 -11.14 -1.11
CA SER A 135 8.44 -11.53 -2.25
C SER A 135 9.45 -12.61 -1.87
N ILE A 136 10.04 -12.56 -0.66
CA ILE A 136 10.88 -13.65 -0.14
C ILE A 136 10.11 -14.97 -0.05
N GLN A 137 8.86 -14.96 0.43
CA GLN A 137 8.06 -16.19 0.51
C GLN A 137 7.66 -16.72 -0.87
N ALA A 138 7.46 -15.82 -1.85
CA ALA A 138 7.20 -16.18 -3.24
C ALA A 138 8.42 -16.82 -3.93
N PHE A 139 9.61 -16.23 -3.80
CA PHE A 139 10.81 -16.65 -4.55
C PHE A 139 11.75 -17.62 -3.81
N ALA A 140 11.81 -17.60 -2.46
CA ALA A 140 12.83 -18.30 -1.66
C ALA A 140 12.23 -19.31 -0.66
N ARG A 141 11.41 -20.23 -1.17
CA ARG A 141 10.87 -21.39 -0.42
C ARG A 141 11.99 -22.36 -0.01
N GLY A 142 11.91 -22.88 1.23
CA GLY A 142 12.86 -23.85 1.80
C GLY A 142 13.81 -23.26 2.86
N GLN A 143 14.07 -24.02 3.94
CA GLN A 143 14.91 -23.58 5.07
C GLN A 143 16.40 -23.38 4.70
N ARG A 144 16.94 -24.16 3.76
CA ARG A 144 18.38 -24.13 3.38
C ARG A 144 18.86 -22.86 2.64
N LYS A 145 18.01 -21.83 2.44
CA LYS A 145 18.34 -20.62 1.64
C LYS A 145 18.33 -19.31 2.44
N GLU A 146 18.72 -19.32 3.72
CA GLU A 146 18.64 -18.13 4.58
C GLU A 146 19.55 -16.97 4.13
N SER A 147 20.69 -17.24 3.48
CA SER A 147 21.52 -16.21 2.84
C SER A 147 20.77 -15.48 1.71
N VAL A 148 20.16 -16.23 0.78
CA VAL A 148 19.36 -15.70 -0.33
C VAL A 148 18.17 -14.89 0.18
N ARG A 149 17.52 -15.34 1.26
CA ARG A 149 16.42 -14.62 1.91
C ARG A 149 16.86 -13.27 2.47
N LYS A 150 18.05 -13.17 3.07
CA LYS A 150 18.64 -11.89 3.54
C LYS A 150 18.93 -10.95 2.37
N VAL A 151 19.54 -11.44 1.29
CA VAL A 151 19.80 -10.64 0.08
C VAL A 151 18.51 -10.12 -0.53
N LEU A 152 17.53 -10.99 -0.77
CA LEU A 152 16.25 -10.62 -1.38
C LEU A 152 15.43 -9.65 -0.50
N ARG A 153 15.53 -9.76 0.83
CA ARG A 153 14.96 -8.77 1.77
C ARG A 153 15.56 -7.38 1.57
N ASN A 154 16.88 -7.32 1.46
CA ASN A 154 17.60 -6.07 1.26
C ASN A 154 17.27 -5.48 -0.11
N VAL A 155 17.27 -6.28 -1.18
CA VAL A 155 16.86 -5.85 -2.53
C VAL A 155 15.44 -5.27 -2.53
N ALA A 156 14.45 -5.98 -1.97
CA ALA A 156 13.06 -5.51 -1.97
C ALA A 156 12.86 -4.24 -1.12
N ARG A 157 13.58 -4.11 0.00
CA ARG A 157 13.55 -2.90 0.85
C ARG A 157 14.27 -1.72 0.23
N SER A 158 15.42 -1.94 -0.42
CA SER A 158 16.13 -0.92 -1.18
C SER A 158 15.31 -0.44 -2.37
N PHE A 159 14.70 -1.36 -3.14
CA PHE A 159 13.78 -1.01 -4.22
C PHE A 159 12.59 -0.18 -3.71
N SER A 160 11.88 -0.67 -2.69
CA SER A 160 10.73 0.04 -2.11
C SER A 160 11.11 1.42 -1.52
N SER A 161 12.32 1.56 -0.97
CA SER A 161 12.84 2.84 -0.49
C SER A 161 13.26 3.77 -1.64
N ALA A 162 13.88 3.23 -2.70
CA ALA A 162 14.28 3.99 -3.88
C ALA A 162 13.05 4.57 -4.60
N VAL A 163 11.99 3.79 -4.82
CA VAL A 163 10.74 4.30 -5.43
C VAL A 163 10.14 5.45 -4.61
N ARG A 164 10.21 5.39 -3.27
CA ARG A 164 9.73 6.47 -2.39
C ARG A 164 10.65 7.71 -2.39
N LEU A 165 11.96 7.52 -2.44
CA LEU A 165 12.94 8.62 -2.59
C LEU A 165 12.73 9.35 -3.92
N LEU A 166 12.61 8.60 -5.01
CA LEU A 166 12.36 9.12 -6.35
C LEU A 166 11.03 9.89 -6.41
N LEU A 167 9.94 9.29 -5.92
CA LEU A 167 8.63 9.96 -5.88
C LEU A 167 8.65 11.24 -5.03
N ALA A 168 9.37 11.24 -3.90
CA ALA A 168 9.52 12.43 -3.08
C ALA A 168 10.39 13.52 -3.74
N ALA A 169 11.41 13.15 -4.51
CA ALA A 169 12.20 14.09 -5.31
C ALA A 169 11.35 14.74 -6.41
N VAL A 170 10.53 13.95 -7.12
CA VAL A 170 9.58 14.45 -8.14
C VAL A 170 8.52 15.37 -7.53
N TYR A 171 8.05 15.07 -6.31
CA TYR A 171 7.14 15.96 -5.57
C TYR A 171 7.82 17.25 -5.11
N LEU A 172 9.05 17.17 -4.59
CA LEU A 172 9.81 18.35 -4.14
C LEU A 172 10.16 19.26 -5.32
N ARG A 173 10.59 18.68 -6.45
CA ARG A 173 10.86 19.41 -7.70
C ARG A 173 9.58 20.07 -8.20
N GLY A 174 8.48 19.33 -8.33
CA GLY A 174 7.19 19.88 -8.75
C GLY A 174 6.67 21.00 -7.84
N ALA A 175 6.92 20.93 -6.53
CA ALA A 175 6.59 21.99 -5.59
C ALA A 175 7.46 23.24 -5.81
N ALA A 176 8.74 23.08 -6.15
CA ALA A 176 9.67 24.16 -6.44
C ALA A 176 9.35 24.83 -7.79
N ASP A 177 9.18 24.06 -8.86
CA ASP A 177 8.82 24.55 -10.20
C ASP A 177 7.56 25.41 -10.17
N SER A 178 6.56 25.00 -9.37
CA SER A 178 5.30 25.74 -9.22
C SER A 178 5.51 27.14 -8.62
N LEU A 179 6.50 27.31 -7.74
CA LEU A 179 6.78 28.59 -7.08
C LEU A 179 7.85 29.42 -7.81
N GLU A 180 8.77 28.76 -8.54
CA GLU A 180 9.88 29.38 -9.28
C GLU A 180 9.38 30.48 -10.25
N ILE A 181 8.26 30.24 -10.93
CA ILE A 181 7.60 31.17 -11.87
C ILE A 181 7.31 32.54 -11.24
N TYR A 182 7.12 32.63 -9.92
CA TYR A 182 6.77 33.88 -9.20
C TYR A 182 7.95 34.52 -8.46
N LEU A 183 9.10 33.83 -8.37
CA LEU A 183 10.29 34.29 -7.64
C LEU A 183 11.51 34.50 -8.57
N ALA A 184 11.33 34.36 -9.88
CA ALA A 184 12.36 34.59 -10.89
C ALA A 184 12.61 36.09 -11.13
N ASP A 185 13.16 36.77 -10.13
CA ASP A 185 13.88 38.04 -10.30
C ASP A 185 15.35 37.75 -10.63
N ASP A 186 15.88 38.33 -11.72
CA ASP A 186 17.24 38.07 -12.24
C ASP A 186 18.38 38.56 -11.32
N ASN A 187 18.07 39.20 -10.19
CA ASN A 187 19.03 39.91 -9.34
C ASN A 187 19.66 39.06 -8.21
N TYR A 188 19.36 37.76 -8.11
CA TYR A 188 19.87 36.91 -7.03
C TYR A 188 21.20 36.20 -7.37
N ILE A 189 22.16 36.29 -6.45
CA ILE A 189 23.49 35.62 -6.55
C ILE A 189 23.36 34.08 -6.52
N ILE A 190 22.33 33.56 -5.85
CA ILE A 190 22.06 32.12 -5.72
C ILE A 190 20.86 31.79 -6.64
N PRO A 191 20.94 30.72 -7.46
CA PRO A 191 19.80 30.31 -8.28
C PRO A 191 18.54 30.08 -7.45
N THR A 192 17.45 30.77 -7.80
CA THR A 192 16.13 30.69 -7.18
C THR A 192 15.66 29.26 -6.82
N PRO A 193 15.78 28.23 -7.68
CA PRO A 193 15.37 26.87 -7.32
C PRO A 193 16.16 26.27 -6.14
N VAL A 194 17.44 26.64 -5.97
CA VAL A 194 18.26 26.20 -4.81
C VAL A 194 17.74 26.82 -3.52
N LEU A 195 17.38 28.10 -3.56
CA LEU A 195 16.84 28.82 -2.40
C LEU A 195 15.46 28.28 -2.00
N ILE A 196 14.58 28.02 -2.96
CA ILE A 196 13.26 27.41 -2.72
C ILE A 196 13.40 26.00 -2.13
N VAL A 197 14.25 25.14 -2.71
CA VAL A 197 14.49 23.79 -2.19
C VAL A 197 15.09 23.81 -0.77
N LEU A 198 15.98 24.77 -0.47
CA LEU A 198 16.54 24.93 0.88
C LEU A 198 15.47 25.35 1.89
N ALA A 199 14.61 26.31 1.55
CA ALA A 199 13.49 26.73 2.40
C ALA A 199 12.51 25.57 2.68
N TYR A 200 12.19 24.78 1.65
CA TYR A 200 11.38 23.57 1.79
C TYR A 200 12.06 22.49 2.63
N LEU A 201 13.38 22.31 2.55
CA LEU A 201 14.12 21.38 3.39
C LEU A 201 13.99 21.73 4.88
N VAL A 202 14.09 23.02 5.21
CA VAL A 202 13.89 23.53 6.59
C VAL A 202 12.46 23.23 7.07
N PHE A 203 11.44 23.47 6.23
CA PHE A 203 10.03 23.18 6.56
C PHE A 203 9.73 21.67 6.69
N LEU A 204 10.28 20.83 5.80
CA LEU A 204 10.05 19.38 5.78
C LEU A 204 10.73 18.64 6.92
N THR A 205 11.86 19.13 7.42
CA THR A 205 12.65 18.49 8.48
C THR A 205 11.81 18.14 9.73
N PRO A 206 11.11 19.07 10.41
CA PRO A 206 10.31 18.74 11.60
C PRO A 206 9.12 17.79 11.34
N LEU A 207 8.60 17.75 10.11
CA LEU A 207 7.47 16.91 9.71
C LEU A 207 7.90 15.47 9.39
N SER A 208 8.97 15.31 8.59
CA SER A 208 9.50 14.02 8.12
C SER A 208 10.22 13.21 9.21
N LEU A 209 10.62 13.84 10.32
CA LEU A 209 11.21 13.17 11.49
C LEU A 209 10.19 12.36 12.32
N ALA A 210 8.90 12.46 12.02
CA ALA A 210 7.82 11.66 12.61
C ALA A 210 8.13 10.15 12.68
N GLN A 211 8.14 9.55 13.87
CA GLN A 211 8.59 8.15 14.04
C GLN A 211 7.67 7.14 13.35
N SER A 212 6.35 7.26 13.51
CA SER A 212 5.34 6.35 12.96
C SER A 212 4.23 7.10 12.19
N PHE A 213 3.50 6.38 11.35
CA PHE A 213 2.29 6.88 10.65
C PHE A 213 1.15 7.29 11.59
N ALA A 214 1.16 6.82 12.84
CA ALA A 214 0.22 7.23 13.89
C ALA A 214 0.60 8.54 14.58
N SER A 215 1.78 9.11 14.29
CA SER A 215 2.16 10.40 14.84
C SER A 215 1.21 11.51 14.37
N ARG A 216 0.75 12.32 15.34
CA ARG A 216 -0.19 13.44 15.08
C ARG A 216 0.29 14.36 13.95
N ARG A 217 1.60 14.59 13.84
CA ARG A 217 2.22 15.40 12.78
C ARG A 217 1.84 14.91 11.38
N LEU A 218 2.02 13.63 11.07
CA LEU A 218 1.69 13.09 9.75
C LEU A 218 0.18 13.05 9.50
N VAL A 219 -0.61 12.77 10.54
CA VAL A 219 -2.07 12.78 10.44
C VAL A 219 -2.56 14.19 10.06
N TYR A 220 -2.09 15.23 10.76
CA TYR A 220 -2.42 16.62 10.40
C TYR A 220 -1.86 17.02 9.04
N THR A 221 -0.61 16.70 8.71
CA THR A 221 -0.02 16.95 7.38
C THR A 221 -0.85 16.31 6.25
N ASN A 222 -1.32 15.07 6.45
CA ASN A 222 -2.12 14.35 5.46
C ASN A 222 -3.52 14.95 5.29
N TRP A 223 -4.20 15.29 6.39
CA TRP A 223 -5.50 15.97 6.34
C TRP A 223 -5.40 17.39 5.77
N LEU A 224 -4.36 18.15 6.14
CA LEU A 224 -4.10 19.47 5.58
C LEU A 224 -3.86 19.41 4.06
N SER A 225 -3.12 18.41 3.58
CA SER A 225 -2.94 18.15 2.14
C SER A 225 -4.28 17.90 1.42
N ILE A 226 -5.22 17.18 2.04
CA ILE A 226 -6.56 16.96 1.48
C ILE A 226 -7.39 18.26 1.46
N VAL A 227 -7.37 19.04 2.55
CA VAL A 227 -8.10 20.32 2.63
C VAL A 227 -7.55 21.33 1.62
N LEU A 228 -6.22 21.43 1.48
CA LEU A 228 -5.58 22.29 0.49
C LEU A 228 -5.91 21.84 -0.94
N TYR A 229 -6.02 20.54 -1.22
CA TYR A 229 -6.49 20.06 -2.52
C TYR A 229 -7.93 20.49 -2.82
N ILE A 230 -8.84 20.45 -1.83
CA ILE A 230 -10.22 20.92 -2.01
C ILE A 230 -10.24 22.43 -2.30
N LEU A 231 -9.43 23.22 -1.58
CA LEU A 231 -9.27 24.66 -1.83
C LEU A 231 -8.69 24.94 -3.23
N TRP A 232 -7.70 24.16 -3.65
CA TRP A 232 -7.10 24.22 -4.99
C TRP A 232 -8.11 23.87 -6.09
N LEU A 233 -8.94 22.84 -5.88
CA LEU A 233 -10.01 22.46 -6.81
C LEU A 233 -11.07 23.58 -6.94
N VAL A 234 -11.43 24.24 -5.83
CA VAL A 234 -12.31 25.43 -5.85
C VAL A 234 -11.65 26.61 -6.57
N ALA A 235 -10.35 26.86 -6.34
CA ALA A 235 -9.60 27.92 -7.02
C ALA A 235 -9.53 27.69 -8.54
N ILE A 236 -9.35 26.44 -9.00
CA ILE A 236 -9.45 26.07 -10.42
C ILE A 236 -10.86 26.25 -10.97
N GLY A 237 -11.89 25.82 -10.23
CA GLY A 237 -13.29 26.03 -10.63
C GLY A 237 -13.63 27.52 -10.80
N PHE A 238 -13.08 28.37 -9.93
CA PHE A 238 -13.19 29.83 -10.01
C PHE A 238 -12.39 30.43 -11.17
N ALA A 239 -11.13 30.01 -11.36
CA ALA A 239 -10.30 30.46 -12.49
C ALA A 239 -10.91 30.06 -13.84
N HIS A 240 -11.49 28.86 -13.92
CA HIS A 240 -12.20 28.37 -15.10
C HIS A 240 -13.50 29.16 -15.35
N SER A 241 -14.31 29.44 -14.33
CA SER A 241 -15.55 30.23 -14.51
C SER A 241 -15.28 31.69 -14.91
N LYS A 242 -14.11 32.22 -14.53
CA LYS A 242 -13.59 33.53 -14.99
C LYS A 242 -12.87 33.49 -16.35
N GLY A 243 -12.62 32.33 -16.94
CA GLY A 243 -11.88 32.20 -18.19
C GLY A 243 -10.37 32.50 -18.09
N VAL A 244 -9.83 32.58 -16.87
CA VAL A 244 -8.43 32.96 -16.56
C VAL A 244 -7.48 31.75 -16.60
N LEU A 245 -8.02 30.54 -16.65
CA LEU A 245 -7.29 29.27 -16.66
C LEU A 245 -6.54 29.04 -17.99
N ASP A 246 -5.38 29.69 -18.13
CA ASP A 246 -4.41 29.41 -19.18
C ASP A 246 -3.66 28.10 -18.89
N SER A 247 -3.59 27.22 -19.89
CA SER A 247 -2.67 26.08 -20.00
C SER A 247 -1.31 26.33 -19.33
N ASN A 248 -0.64 27.44 -19.66
CA ASN A 248 0.72 27.72 -19.21
C ASN A 248 0.85 27.89 -17.69
N THR A 249 -0.24 28.16 -16.98
CA THR A 249 -0.23 28.34 -15.52
C THR A 249 -0.37 27.02 -14.75
N VAL A 250 -0.73 25.94 -15.44
CA VAL A 250 -0.94 24.60 -14.89
C VAL A 250 0.02 23.56 -15.48
N VAL A 251 0.60 23.82 -16.66
CA VAL A 251 1.63 22.97 -17.28
C VAL A 251 2.91 23.02 -16.47
N ILE A 252 3.03 22.11 -15.51
CA ILE A 252 4.33 21.76 -14.95
C ILE A 252 5.08 20.99 -16.06
N PRO A 253 6.31 21.37 -16.45
CA PRO A 253 7.08 20.60 -17.43
C PRO A 253 7.36 19.20 -16.88
N ARG A 254 7.08 18.15 -17.66
CA ARG A 254 7.24 16.75 -17.22
C ARG A 254 7.89 15.84 -18.26
N GLY A 255 8.35 14.68 -17.78
CA GLY A 255 8.77 13.53 -18.58
C GLY A 255 7.72 13.07 -19.59
N ARG A 256 8.16 12.40 -20.66
CA ARG A 256 7.33 12.11 -21.84
C ARG A 256 6.24 11.08 -21.58
N LEU A 257 6.42 10.24 -20.56
CA LEU A 257 5.46 9.23 -20.20
C LEU A 257 4.28 9.79 -19.38
N PHE A 258 4.37 11.03 -18.86
CA PHE A 258 3.28 11.70 -18.12
C PHE A 258 2.23 12.31 -19.05
N GLN A 259 1.56 11.46 -19.85
CA GLN A 259 0.54 11.88 -20.82
C GLN A 259 -0.73 11.02 -20.75
N ASP A 260 -1.87 11.67 -20.91
CA ASP A 260 -3.19 11.05 -21.11
C ASP A 260 -3.59 10.02 -20.04
N ILE A 261 -3.53 8.74 -20.40
CA ILE A 261 -4.04 7.62 -19.60
C ILE A 261 -3.08 7.29 -18.44
N THR A 262 -1.79 7.60 -18.57
CA THR A 262 -0.81 7.28 -17.52
C THR A 262 -0.85 8.26 -16.35
N THR A 263 -1.20 9.53 -16.58
CA THR A 263 -1.39 10.50 -15.49
C THR A 263 -2.58 10.11 -14.63
N VAL A 264 -3.65 9.63 -15.27
CA VAL A 264 -4.83 9.00 -14.64
C VAL A 264 -4.44 7.72 -13.86
N ALA A 265 -3.67 6.81 -14.47
CA ALA A 265 -3.18 5.61 -13.80
C ALA A 265 -2.28 5.93 -12.59
N PHE A 266 -1.47 6.98 -12.70
CA PHE A 266 -0.59 7.46 -11.63
C PHE A 266 -1.35 8.19 -10.52
N ALA A 267 -2.43 8.91 -10.84
CA ALA A 267 -3.31 9.51 -9.84
C ALA A 267 -3.83 8.46 -8.86
N PHE A 268 -4.26 7.29 -9.35
CA PHE A 268 -4.71 6.20 -8.48
C PHE A 268 -3.58 5.31 -7.93
N ALA A 269 -2.30 5.59 -8.21
CA ALA A 269 -1.20 4.78 -7.72
C ALA A 269 -0.98 4.91 -6.21
N SER A 270 -0.59 3.81 -5.54
CA SER A 270 -0.39 3.81 -4.08
C SER A 270 0.69 2.85 -3.63
N LEU A 271 1.64 3.37 -2.83
CA LEU A 271 2.80 2.65 -2.28
C LEU A 271 2.67 2.35 -0.77
N SER A 272 1.57 2.75 -0.13
CA SER A 272 1.36 2.70 1.33
C SER A 272 0.37 1.63 1.79
N SER A 273 -0.33 0.96 0.86
CA SER A 273 -1.46 0.07 1.15
C SER A 273 -1.13 -1.01 2.20
N LEU A 274 0.00 -1.69 2.06
CA LEU A 274 0.47 -2.71 2.99
C LEU A 274 0.86 -2.17 4.38
N GLN A 275 1.33 -0.92 4.44
CA GLN A 275 1.66 -0.27 5.71
C GLN A 275 0.39 0.09 6.46
N MET A 276 -0.63 0.60 5.76
CA MET A 276 -1.95 0.87 6.33
C MET A 276 -2.64 -0.42 6.81
N TYR A 277 -2.51 -1.54 6.09
CA TYR A 277 -2.96 -2.85 6.55
C TYR A 277 -2.34 -3.24 7.90
N ASN A 278 -1.01 -3.08 8.05
CA ASN A 278 -0.30 -3.39 9.29
C ASN A 278 -0.83 -2.58 10.49
N LEU A 279 -0.99 -1.27 10.27
CA LEU A 279 -1.35 -0.29 11.30
C LEU A 279 -2.83 -0.35 11.71
N PHE A 280 -3.71 -0.81 10.82
CA PHE A 280 -5.14 -0.88 11.10
C PHE A 280 -5.56 -2.18 11.80
N ILE A 281 -5.02 -3.33 11.38
CA ILE A 281 -5.40 -4.62 11.97
C ILE A 281 -4.81 -4.76 13.38
N GLY A 282 -3.59 -4.24 13.58
CA GLY A 282 -2.88 -4.29 14.86
C GLY A 282 -2.31 -5.68 15.16
N ARG A 283 -1.15 -5.73 15.81
CA ARG A 283 -0.34 -6.95 15.92
C ARG A 283 -0.92 -8.02 16.87
N LYS A 284 -1.89 -7.66 17.73
CA LYS A 284 -2.43 -8.49 18.83
C LYS A 284 -3.96 -8.70 18.82
N SER A 285 -4.68 -8.40 17.73
CA SER A 285 -6.15 -8.59 17.73
C SER A 285 -6.54 -10.08 17.79
N ASN A 286 -7.51 -10.46 18.64
CA ASN A 286 -8.12 -11.79 18.63
C ASN A 286 -8.76 -12.11 17.26
N GLY A 287 -8.90 -13.39 16.92
CA GLY A 287 -9.29 -13.93 15.60
C GLY A 287 -10.49 -13.24 14.97
N GLU A 288 -11.69 -13.39 15.56
CA GLU A 288 -12.94 -12.79 15.06
C GLU A 288 -12.86 -11.27 14.81
N LYS A 289 -12.16 -10.55 15.70
CA LYS A 289 -11.98 -9.09 15.60
C LYS A 289 -11.08 -8.70 14.42
N LYS A 290 -10.19 -9.60 13.95
CA LYS A 290 -9.36 -9.37 12.74
C LYS A 290 -10.20 -9.39 11.46
N GLU A 291 -11.16 -10.31 11.31
CA GLU A 291 -11.92 -10.43 10.06
C GLU A 291 -12.89 -9.26 9.86
N LYS A 292 -13.61 -8.86 10.92
CA LYS A 292 -14.47 -7.66 10.89
C LYS A 292 -13.67 -6.39 10.52
N ARG A 293 -12.41 -6.27 10.99
CA ARG A 293 -11.48 -5.21 10.59
C ARG A 293 -11.03 -5.34 9.13
N TYR A 294 -10.72 -6.54 8.63
CA TYR A 294 -10.33 -6.74 7.23
C TYR A 294 -11.42 -6.25 6.26
N LEU A 295 -12.69 -6.60 6.51
CA LEU A 295 -13.82 -6.17 5.69
C LEU A 295 -13.97 -4.65 5.72
N SER A 296 -13.85 -4.04 6.91
CA SER A 296 -13.83 -2.58 7.07
C SER A 296 -12.67 -1.91 6.31
N LEU A 297 -11.45 -2.48 6.34
CA LEU A 297 -10.32 -1.93 5.60
C LEU A 297 -10.53 -1.98 4.08
N SER A 298 -11.09 -3.09 3.58
CA SER A 298 -11.43 -3.27 2.16
C SER A 298 -12.47 -2.24 1.70
N SER A 299 -13.55 -2.04 2.49
CA SER A 299 -14.57 -1.05 2.17
C SER A 299 -14.06 0.38 2.27
N ILE A 300 -13.26 0.71 3.30
CA ILE A 300 -12.59 2.02 3.42
C ILE A 300 -11.68 2.31 2.22
N SER A 301 -10.92 1.32 1.74
CA SER A 301 -10.06 1.45 0.56
C SER A 301 -10.89 1.68 -0.72
N LEU A 302 -12.02 0.98 -0.88
CA LEU A 302 -12.93 1.15 -2.02
C LEU A 302 -13.59 2.54 -1.98
N VAL A 303 -14.13 2.96 -0.84
CA VAL A 303 -14.74 4.27 -0.65
C VAL A 303 -13.70 5.39 -0.86
N GLY A 304 -12.47 5.22 -0.39
CA GLY A 304 -11.36 6.15 -0.66
C GLY A 304 -11.04 6.29 -2.15
N SER A 305 -11.10 5.20 -2.91
CA SER A 305 -10.94 5.25 -4.38
C SER A 305 -12.14 5.91 -5.08
N LEU A 306 -13.37 5.66 -4.64
CA LEU A 306 -14.58 6.29 -5.20
C LEU A 306 -14.68 7.78 -4.88
N VAL A 307 -14.29 8.20 -3.67
CA VAL A 307 -14.21 9.63 -3.31
C VAL A 307 -13.08 10.32 -4.09
N GLY A 308 -11.93 9.65 -4.28
CA GLY A 308 -10.88 10.12 -5.18
C GLY A 308 -11.37 10.30 -6.62
N LEU A 309 -12.11 9.32 -7.16
CA LEU A 309 -12.76 9.38 -8.46
C LEU A 309 -13.73 10.57 -8.56
N GLY A 310 -14.59 10.78 -7.56
CA GLY A 310 -15.51 11.91 -7.51
C GLY A 310 -14.84 13.29 -7.39
N LEU A 311 -13.66 13.36 -6.77
CA LEU A 311 -12.85 14.59 -6.64
C LEU A 311 -11.94 14.86 -7.84
N LEU A 312 -11.67 13.84 -8.68
CA LEU A 312 -10.93 13.95 -9.93
C LEU A 312 -11.84 14.23 -11.14
N MET A 313 -13.07 13.71 -11.13
CA MET A 313 -14.03 13.88 -12.23
C MET A 313 -14.25 15.36 -12.64
N PRO A 314 -14.34 16.35 -11.72
CA PRO A 314 -14.47 17.76 -12.10
C PRO A 314 -13.28 18.33 -12.87
N LEU A 315 -12.08 17.73 -12.75
CA LEU A 315 -10.88 18.18 -13.46
C LEU A 315 -10.85 17.78 -14.94
N LEU A 316 -11.72 16.85 -15.37
CA LEU A 316 -11.78 16.44 -16.78
C LEU A 316 -12.62 17.38 -17.66
N PHE A 317 -13.53 18.15 -17.07
CA PHE A 317 -14.46 19.03 -17.79
C PHE A 317 -13.92 20.40 -18.24
N PRO A 318 -12.92 21.02 -17.56
CA PRO A 318 -12.27 22.24 -18.02
C PRO A 318 -11.63 22.07 -19.39
N SER A 319 -12.38 22.41 -20.44
CA SER A 319 -11.83 22.55 -21.77
C SER A 319 -10.96 23.81 -21.77
N ILE A 320 -9.65 23.63 -21.67
CA ILE A 320 -8.67 24.71 -21.68
C ILE A 320 -8.77 25.43 -23.02
N LYS A 321 -9.57 26.50 -23.06
CA LYS A 321 -9.60 27.43 -24.17
C LYS A 321 -8.28 28.19 -24.16
N GLN A 322 -7.49 28.04 -25.22
CA GLN A 322 -6.35 28.93 -25.44
C GLN A 322 -6.88 30.36 -25.55
N SER A 323 -6.66 31.15 -24.51
CA SER A 323 -7.07 32.56 -24.50
C SER A 323 -6.28 33.30 -25.57
N LYS A 324 -6.98 34.12 -26.36
CA LYS A 324 -6.41 34.78 -27.54
C LYS A 324 -5.74 36.10 -27.15
N HIS A 325 -4.65 36.00 -26.38
CA HIS A 325 -3.66 37.07 -26.14
C HIS A 325 -4.24 38.48 -25.90
N ASP A 326 -5.24 38.58 -25.03
CA ASP A 326 -5.59 39.84 -24.38
C ASP A 326 -4.63 40.07 -23.19
N ASP A 327 -4.25 41.32 -22.94
CA ASP A 327 -3.23 41.68 -21.94
C ASP A 327 -3.60 41.21 -20.52
N PRO A 328 -2.61 40.75 -19.71
CA PRO A 328 -2.88 40.20 -18.38
C PRO A 328 -3.33 41.29 -17.40
N GLU A 329 -4.64 41.37 -17.17
CA GLU A 329 -5.23 42.17 -16.10
C GLU A 329 -4.68 41.72 -14.73
N ASN A 330 -4.32 42.68 -13.86
CA ASN A 330 -3.60 42.43 -12.60
C ASN A 330 -4.28 41.38 -11.68
N ASP A 331 -5.62 41.31 -11.70
CA ASP A 331 -6.41 40.35 -10.92
C ASP A 331 -6.09 38.89 -11.29
N THR A 332 -5.66 38.63 -12.52
CA THR A 332 -5.30 37.28 -12.98
C THR A 332 -4.05 36.75 -12.30
N THR A 333 -3.08 37.62 -11.99
CA THR A 333 -1.80 37.25 -11.36
C THR A 333 -2.01 36.67 -9.96
N TYR A 334 -2.89 37.26 -9.16
CA TYR A 334 -3.20 36.75 -7.81
C TYR A 334 -3.88 35.38 -7.84
N ILE A 335 -4.78 35.13 -8.79
CA ILE A 335 -5.45 33.83 -8.96
C ILE A 335 -4.42 32.75 -9.34
N ARG A 336 -3.51 33.08 -10.26
CA ARG A 336 -2.45 32.16 -10.71
C ARG A 336 -1.46 31.85 -9.58
N ALA A 337 -1.02 32.87 -8.83
CA ALA A 337 -0.14 32.70 -7.67
C ALA A 337 -0.78 31.89 -6.53
N THR A 338 -2.08 32.05 -6.27
CA THR A 338 -2.79 31.23 -5.27
C THR A 338 -2.94 29.78 -5.70
N ILE A 339 -3.23 29.49 -6.97
CA ILE A 339 -3.22 28.11 -7.49
C ILE A 339 -1.83 27.48 -7.36
N ALA A 340 -0.78 28.20 -7.75
CA ALA A 340 0.59 27.72 -7.73
C ALA A 340 1.13 27.46 -6.30
N THR A 341 0.86 28.37 -5.36
CA THR A 341 1.22 28.19 -3.94
C THR A 341 0.46 27.03 -3.30
N LEU A 342 -0.83 26.85 -3.62
CA LEU A 342 -1.61 25.68 -3.18
C LEU A 342 -1.03 24.38 -3.76
N THR A 343 -0.75 24.32 -5.07
CA THR A 343 -0.08 23.18 -5.73
C THR A 343 1.21 22.80 -5.00
N SER A 344 2.06 23.79 -4.76
CA SER A 344 3.34 23.60 -4.06
C SER A 344 3.16 23.04 -2.65
N LEU A 345 2.28 23.63 -1.84
CA LEU A 345 2.01 23.19 -0.48
C LEU A 345 1.44 21.76 -0.42
N ILE A 346 0.54 21.39 -1.33
CA ILE A 346 -0.01 20.02 -1.42
C ILE A 346 1.11 19.01 -1.72
N LEU A 347 1.97 19.30 -2.71
CA LEU A 347 3.11 18.45 -3.08
C LEU A 347 4.16 18.38 -1.96
N LEU A 348 4.41 19.48 -1.27
CA LEU A 348 5.32 19.55 -0.13
C LEU A 348 4.81 18.68 1.04
N LEU A 349 3.53 18.82 1.41
CA LEU A 349 2.89 18.02 2.46
C LEU A 349 2.69 16.55 2.06
N ALA A 350 2.85 16.20 0.79
CA ALA A 350 2.85 14.81 0.34
C ALA A 350 4.13 14.03 0.68
N ILE A 351 5.24 14.71 0.96
CA ILE A 351 6.58 14.12 1.17
C ILE A 351 6.73 13.42 2.54
N PRO A 352 6.31 13.98 3.69
CA PRO A 352 6.55 13.35 5.00
C PRO A 352 6.04 11.90 5.15
N PRO A 353 4.84 11.51 4.65
CA PRO A 353 4.39 10.11 4.65
C PRO A 353 5.23 9.16 3.77
N LEU A 354 5.91 9.67 2.73
CA LEU A 354 6.86 8.89 1.94
C LEU A 354 8.19 8.72 2.69
N MET A 355 8.62 9.73 3.45
CA MET A 355 9.88 9.68 4.23
C MET A 355 9.83 8.71 5.41
N THR A 356 8.67 8.59 6.08
CA THR A 356 8.53 7.72 7.25
C THR A 356 8.61 6.24 6.92
N SER A 357 8.34 5.90 5.66
CA SER A 357 8.34 4.53 5.10
C SER A 357 9.64 4.14 4.37
N ILE A 358 10.63 5.04 4.32
CA ILE A 358 11.98 4.74 3.83
C ILE A 358 12.77 4.03 4.94
N SER A 359 13.44 2.93 4.57
CA SER A 359 14.30 2.16 5.47
C SER A 359 15.72 2.10 4.89
N ILE A 360 16.48 3.19 5.04
CA ILE A 360 17.91 3.17 4.71
C ILE A 360 18.63 2.24 5.72
N PRO A 361 19.37 1.21 5.26
CA PRO A 361 20.12 0.33 6.15
C PRO A 361 21.34 1.06 6.72
N VAL A 362 21.16 1.71 7.86
CA VAL A 362 22.27 2.36 8.60
C VAL A 362 23.05 1.29 9.38
N PRO A 363 24.39 1.20 9.25
CA PRO A 363 25.23 0.31 10.03
C PRO A 363 25.00 0.45 11.55
N HIS A 364 24.98 -0.68 12.27
CA HIS A 364 24.72 -0.69 13.70
C HIS A 364 25.71 0.14 14.53
N GLN A 365 26.95 0.29 14.07
CA GLN A 365 27.96 1.14 14.70
C GLN A 365 27.52 2.61 14.71
N ILE A 366 27.11 3.16 13.57
CA ILE A 366 26.62 4.55 13.44
C ILE A 366 25.33 4.73 14.26
N ARG A 367 24.42 3.75 14.22
CA ARG A 367 23.17 3.81 15.00
C ARG A 367 23.38 3.87 16.52
N ARG A 368 24.49 3.33 17.05
CA ARG A 368 24.82 3.44 18.48
C ARG A 368 25.32 4.83 18.89
N LEU A 369 25.89 5.60 17.96
CA LEU A 369 26.44 6.93 18.23
C LEU A 369 25.38 8.05 18.22
N THR A 370 24.22 7.83 17.60
CA THR A 370 23.19 8.87 17.44
C THR A 370 21.79 8.40 17.85
N THR A 371 21.18 9.08 18.83
CA THR A 371 19.75 8.89 19.16
C THR A 371 18.81 9.47 18.09
N LYS A 372 19.30 10.39 17.25
CA LYS A 372 18.55 10.98 16.14
C LYS A 372 18.48 10.02 14.93
N PRO A 373 17.37 10.00 14.15
CA PRO A 373 17.20 9.08 13.02
C PRO A 373 18.01 9.54 11.79
N ILE A 374 19.33 9.37 11.83
CA ILE A 374 20.28 9.90 10.83
C ILE A 374 19.95 9.51 9.38
N GLY A 375 19.41 8.30 9.16
CA GLY A 375 18.98 7.83 7.84
C GLY A 375 17.84 8.66 7.22
N ARG A 376 17.03 9.38 8.01
CA ARG A 376 15.99 10.28 7.48
C ARG A 376 16.56 11.61 7.03
N TYR A 377 17.53 12.16 7.75
CA TYR A 377 18.28 13.33 7.30
C TYR A 377 19.03 13.02 5.99
N LEU A 378 19.68 11.85 5.91
CA LEU A 378 20.31 11.39 4.67
C LEU A 378 19.29 11.25 3.52
N ALA A 379 18.11 10.68 3.79
CA ALA A 379 17.04 10.57 2.81
C ALA A 379 16.59 11.95 2.28
N LEU A 380 16.39 12.93 3.16
CA LEU A 380 16.04 14.31 2.78
C LEU A 380 17.13 14.97 1.94
N ILE A 381 18.41 14.80 2.29
CA ILE A 381 19.54 15.35 1.52
C ILE A 381 19.58 14.73 0.12
N VAL A 382 19.37 13.42 0.00
CA VAL A 382 19.28 12.73 -1.30
C VAL A 382 18.07 13.22 -2.11
N VAL A 383 16.91 13.41 -1.48
CA VAL A 383 15.70 13.95 -2.13
C VAL A 383 15.94 15.38 -2.65
N ALA A 384 16.60 16.24 -1.85
CA ALA A 384 16.96 17.60 -2.27
C ALA A 384 17.98 17.60 -3.42
N ALA A 385 19.02 16.76 -3.35
CA ALA A 385 20.01 16.63 -4.42
C ALA A 385 19.39 16.13 -5.74
N LEU A 386 18.47 15.16 -5.68
CA LEU A 386 17.73 14.68 -6.85
C LEU A 386 16.77 15.74 -7.42
N ALA A 387 16.16 16.59 -6.59
CA ALA A 387 15.31 17.70 -7.02
C ALA A 387 16.10 18.88 -7.65
N LEU A 388 17.42 18.93 -7.46
CA LEU A 388 18.32 19.94 -8.05
C LEU A 388 19.09 19.42 -9.27
N LEU A 389 18.71 18.27 -9.83
CA LEU A 389 19.24 17.78 -11.10
C LEU A 389 18.87 18.74 -12.27
N PRO A 390 19.66 18.76 -13.37
CA PRO A 390 19.32 19.54 -14.55
C PRO A 390 18.09 18.98 -15.27
N SER A 391 17.33 19.85 -15.95
CA SER A 391 16.06 19.54 -16.63
C SER A 391 16.03 18.24 -17.45
N PRO A 392 17.01 17.92 -18.33
CA PRO A 392 16.97 16.66 -19.09
C PRO A 392 17.09 15.41 -18.20
N ALA A 393 17.81 15.49 -17.08
CA ALA A 393 17.91 14.41 -16.12
C ALA A 393 16.62 14.27 -15.29
N ILE A 394 15.93 15.39 -14.98
CA ILE A 394 14.62 15.37 -14.31
C ILE A 394 13.58 14.65 -15.17
N SER A 395 13.48 14.95 -16.46
CA SER A 395 12.49 14.28 -17.34
C SER A 395 12.66 12.75 -17.36
N VAL A 396 13.91 12.26 -17.38
CA VAL A 396 14.21 10.83 -17.27
C VAL A 396 13.90 10.28 -15.87
N LEU A 397 14.24 11.02 -14.82
CA LEU A 397 13.95 10.65 -13.43
C LEU A 397 12.44 10.47 -13.21
N GLU A 398 11.65 11.37 -13.78
CA GLU A 398 10.19 11.35 -13.75
C GLU A 398 9.61 10.15 -14.49
N ASP A 399 10.02 9.92 -15.74
CA ASP A 399 9.58 8.77 -16.53
C ASP A 399 9.91 7.44 -15.84
N VAL A 400 11.12 7.32 -15.28
CA VAL A 400 11.53 6.16 -14.46
C VAL A 400 10.67 6.04 -13.19
N THR A 401 10.41 7.15 -12.50
CA THR A 401 9.58 7.16 -11.28
C THR A 401 8.16 6.69 -11.58
N LEU A 402 7.55 7.19 -12.67
CA LEU A 402 6.22 6.80 -13.12
C LEU A 402 6.15 5.28 -13.37
N VAL A 403 7.06 4.75 -14.18
CA VAL A 403 7.13 3.31 -14.49
C VAL A 403 7.29 2.47 -13.21
N LEU A 404 8.20 2.84 -12.32
CA LEU A 404 8.43 2.13 -11.07
C LEU A 404 7.22 2.16 -10.13
N VAL A 405 6.50 3.29 -10.06
CA VAL A 405 5.28 3.44 -9.24
C VAL A 405 4.12 2.62 -9.81
N LEU A 406 3.94 2.61 -11.14
CA LEU A 406 2.92 1.80 -11.82
C LEU A 406 3.21 0.30 -11.70
N ILE A 407 4.47 -0.12 -11.85
CA ILE A 407 4.89 -1.52 -11.61
C ILE A 407 4.64 -1.92 -10.16
N ALA A 408 5.02 -1.09 -9.19
CA ALA A 408 4.83 -1.39 -7.76
C ALA A 408 3.34 -1.44 -7.35
N THR A 409 2.49 -0.61 -7.97
CA THR A 409 1.05 -0.59 -7.67
C THR A 409 0.28 -1.69 -8.39
N TYR A 410 0.46 -1.88 -9.69
CA TYR A 410 -0.43 -2.75 -10.49
C TYR A 410 0.19 -4.12 -10.79
N PHE A 411 1.42 -4.15 -11.32
CA PHE A 411 2.05 -5.40 -11.76
C PHE A 411 2.53 -6.29 -10.60
N LEU A 412 3.20 -5.70 -9.60
CA LEU A 412 3.82 -6.43 -8.50
C LEU A 412 2.84 -7.26 -7.63
N PRO A 413 1.67 -6.74 -7.17
CA PRO A 413 0.72 -7.57 -6.44
C PRO A 413 0.16 -8.71 -7.28
N ALA A 414 -0.13 -8.48 -8.57
CA ALA A 414 -0.64 -9.51 -9.47
C ALA A 414 0.38 -10.64 -9.66
N LEU A 415 1.64 -10.28 -9.90
CA LEU A 415 2.74 -11.24 -10.03
C LEU A 415 2.94 -12.06 -8.74
N LEU A 416 2.96 -11.40 -7.58
CA LEU A 416 3.11 -12.10 -6.29
C LEU A 416 1.92 -13.01 -5.99
N HIS A 417 0.70 -12.61 -6.35
CA HIS A 417 -0.49 -13.45 -6.22
C HIS A 417 -0.39 -14.72 -7.07
N ILE A 418 -0.06 -14.61 -8.36
CA ILE A 418 0.10 -15.77 -9.24
C ILE A 418 1.24 -16.69 -8.75
N ILE A 419 2.39 -16.16 -8.33
CA ILE A 419 3.48 -17.00 -7.80
C ILE A 419 3.05 -17.71 -6.51
N LEU A 420 2.34 -17.03 -5.59
CA LEU A 420 1.96 -17.61 -4.31
C LEU A 420 0.78 -18.59 -4.39
N HIS A 421 -0.15 -18.43 -5.36
CA HIS A 421 -1.34 -19.27 -5.50
C HIS A 421 -1.24 -20.35 -6.60
N HIS A 422 -0.60 -20.08 -7.73
CA HIS A 422 -0.52 -21.05 -8.85
C HIS A 422 0.79 -21.87 -8.83
N MET A 423 1.95 -21.22 -8.60
CA MET A 423 3.24 -21.94 -8.59
C MET A 423 3.45 -22.74 -7.29
N ARG A 424 2.71 -22.40 -6.23
CA ARG A 424 2.65 -23.20 -5.02
C ARG A 424 1.62 -24.31 -5.22
N ARG A 425 2.06 -25.57 -5.25
CA ARG A 425 1.15 -26.74 -5.19
C ARG A 425 0.08 -26.46 -4.11
N PRO A 426 -1.22 -26.57 -4.42
CA PRO A 426 -2.24 -26.49 -3.39
C PRO A 426 -1.91 -27.55 -2.34
N LEU A 427 -2.15 -27.23 -1.08
CA LEU A 427 -2.29 -28.28 -0.07
C LEU A 427 -3.55 -29.03 -0.48
N SER A 428 -3.36 -30.12 -1.23
CA SER A 428 -4.43 -31.06 -1.51
C SER A 428 -4.83 -31.62 -0.16
N ILE A 429 -5.98 -31.15 0.33
CA ILE A 429 -6.71 -31.82 1.39
C ILE A 429 -7.05 -33.20 0.82
N LEU A 430 -6.15 -34.14 1.06
CA LEU A 430 -6.39 -35.55 0.84
C LEU A 430 -7.44 -35.93 1.87
N VAL A 431 -8.71 -35.74 1.49
CA VAL A 431 -9.82 -36.38 2.18
C VAL A 431 -9.51 -37.86 2.16
N ARG A 432 -9.05 -38.35 3.31
CA ARG A 432 -8.56 -39.71 3.45
C ARG A 432 -9.80 -40.58 3.50
N ASN A 433 -10.31 -40.94 2.32
CA ASN A 433 -11.28 -42.01 2.17
C ASN A 433 -10.63 -43.26 2.75
N ASN A 434 -10.99 -43.58 3.99
CA ASN A 434 -10.45 -44.68 4.76
C ASN A 434 -11.58 -45.73 4.87
N PRO A 435 -11.85 -46.53 3.82
CA PRO A 435 -12.89 -47.57 3.85
C PRO A 435 -12.44 -48.83 4.61
N GLN A 436 -11.57 -48.68 5.61
CA GLN A 436 -10.98 -49.77 6.38
C GLN A 436 -11.04 -49.47 7.89
N GLY A 437 -12.25 -49.64 8.42
CA GLY A 437 -12.52 -49.89 9.83
C GLY A 437 -13.46 -51.09 9.91
N SER A 438 -12.89 -52.30 9.78
CA SER A 438 -13.66 -53.55 9.86
C SER A 438 -13.97 -53.88 11.32
N GLY A 439 -15.17 -54.41 11.59
CA GLY A 439 -15.48 -55.09 12.85
C GLY A 439 -16.14 -54.23 13.95
N GLY A 440 -17.33 -53.69 13.69
CA GLY A 440 -18.17 -53.12 14.75
C GLY A 440 -19.64 -53.09 14.34
N ASN A 441 -20.46 -53.97 14.93
CA ASN A 441 -21.93 -53.99 14.74
C ASN A 441 -22.60 -52.82 15.45
N VAL A 442 -22.38 -51.59 14.96
CA VAL A 442 -23.18 -50.43 15.31
C VAL A 442 -24.22 -50.22 14.22
N SER A 443 -25.46 -50.59 14.53
CA SER A 443 -26.65 -50.33 13.72
C SER A 443 -26.95 -48.83 13.66
N SER A 444 -26.10 -48.09 12.97
CA SER A 444 -26.31 -46.68 12.69
C SER A 444 -27.31 -46.54 11.54
N SER A 445 -28.53 -46.13 11.87
CA SER A 445 -29.56 -45.69 10.92
C SER A 445 -29.18 -44.34 10.31
N HIS A 446 -28.02 -44.29 9.65
CA HIS A 446 -27.50 -43.09 9.03
C HIS A 446 -28.20 -42.90 7.68
N ASP A 447 -29.29 -42.15 7.73
CA ASP A 447 -30.24 -41.97 6.64
C ASP A 447 -29.53 -41.59 5.32
N PRO A 448 -29.68 -42.35 4.21
CA PRO A 448 -28.99 -42.06 2.95
C PRO A 448 -29.30 -40.65 2.44
N ASP A 449 -30.50 -40.16 2.70
CA ASP A 449 -30.98 -38.83 2.32
C ASP A 449 -30.16 -37.72 3.01
N THR A 450 -29.79 -37.91 4.29
CA THR A 450 -28.92 -36.93 5.00
C THR A 450 -27.53 -36.88 4.36
N ARG A 451 -26.97 -38.03 3.96
CA ARG A 451 -25.68 -38.08 3.24
C ARG A 451 -25.78 -37.43 1.86
N GLU A 452 -26.89 -37.61 1.15
CA GLU A 452 -27.08 -36.93 -0.14
C GLU A 452 -27.22 -35.41 0.03
N LEU A 453 -27.98 -34.94 1.02
CA LEU A 453 -28.11 -33.51 1.31
C LEU A 453 -26.77 -32.87 1.67
N LEU A 454 -25.95 -33.53 2.49
CA LEU A 454 -24.58 -33.08 2.80
C LEU A 454 -23.70 -33.02 1.55
N LEU A 455 -23.72 -34.04 0.69
CA LEU A 455 -22.98 -34.03 -0.59
C LEU A 455 -23.48 -32.94 -1.55
N ARG A 456 -24.79 -32.63 -1.55
CA ARG A 456 -25.36 -31.51 -2.31
C ARG A 456 -24.90 -30.16 -1.74
N LYS A 457 -24.92 -29.96 -0.41
CA LYS A 457 -24.40 -28.75 0.29
C LYS A 457 -22.90 -28.58 -0.01
N GLU A 458 -22.10 -29.64 0.07
CA GLU A 458 -20.67 -29.62 -0.24
C GLU A 458 -20.40 -29.23 -1.71
N ARG A 459 -21.04 -29.89 -2.69
CA ARG A 459 -20.89 -29.55 -4.12
C ARG A 459 -21.31 -28.10 -4.41
N ALA A 460 -22.36 -27.60 -3.75
CA ALA A 460 -22.79 -26.21 -3.89
C ALA A 460 -21.76 -25.22 -3.32
N LEU A 461 -21.19 -25.52 -2.13
CA LEU A 461 -20.12 -24.74 -1.53
C LEU A 461 -18.84 -24.76 -2.37
N GLN A 462 -18.44 -25.93 -2.89
CA GLN A 462 -17.31 -26.07 -3.82
C GLN A 462 -17.51 -25.25 -5.09
N ARG A 463 -18.70 -25.28 -5.71
CA ARG A 463 -19.04 -24.46 -6.90
C ARG A 463 -19.01 -22.95 -6.62
N ARG A 464 -19.54 -22.50 -5.48
CA ARG A 464 -19.48 -21.08 -5.08
C ARG A 464 -18.02 -20.64 -4.85
N ARG A 465 -17.22 -21.46 -4.17
CA ARG A 465 -15.79 -21.22 -3.92
C ARG A 465 -14.97 -21.22 -5.22
N SER A 466 -15.26 -22.11 -6.18
CA SER A 466 -14.55 -22.17 -7.46
C SER A 466 -14.87 -20.97 -8.36
N LEU A 467 -16.15 -20.58 -8.50
CA LEU A 467 -16.52 -19.38 -9.27
C LEU A 467 -15.87 -18.11 -8.71
N ARG A 468 -15.85 -17.95 -7.37
CA ARG A 468 -15.17 -16.82 -6.72
C ARG A 468 -13.66 -16.83 -7.00
N ARG A 469 -13.00 -18.00 -6.95
CA ARG A 469 -11.58 -18.13 -7.31
C ARG A 469 -11.34 -17.76 -8.78
N ILE A 470 -12.14 -18.28 -9.71
CA ILE A 470 -12.03 -17.97 -11.15
C ILE A 470 -12.16 -16.46 -11.40
N ALA A 471 -13.10 -15.78 -10.73
CA ALA A 471 -13.26 -14.33 -10.86
C ALA A 471 -12.02 -13.55 -10.34
N TRP A 472 -11.44 -13.98 -9.21
CA TRP A 472 -10.19 -13.41 -8.70
C TRP A 472 -9.03 -13.66 -9.67
N ASP A 473 -8.82 -14.90 -10.11
CA ASP A 473 -7.75 -15.27 -11.03
C ASP A 473 -7.86 -14.50 -12.35
N LEU A 474 -9.06 -14.40 -12.93
CA LEU A 474 -9.32 -13.61 -14.15
C LEU A 474 -8.96 -12.13 -13.96
N GLY A 475 -9.37 -11.53 -12.83
CA GLY A 475 -9.02 -10.15 -12.49
C GLY A 475 -7.52 -9.96 -12.29
N VAL A 476 -6.82 -10.92 -11.67
CA VAL A 476 -5.37 -10.87 -11.50
C VAL A 476 -4.64 -11.02 -12.84
N TRP A 477 -5.09 -11.90 -13.73
CA TRP A 477 -4.55 -12.02 -15.09
C TRP A 477 -4.80 -10.76 -15.93
N PHE A 478 -5.97 -10.12 -15.81
CA PHE A 478 -6.25 -8.83 -16.43
C PHE A 478 -5.34 -7.71 -15.87
N LEU A 479 -5.06 -7.72 -14.57
CA LEU A 479 -4.13 -6.75 -13.98
C LEU A 479 -2.67 -7.01 -14.42
N LEU A 480 -2.27 -8.28 -14.55
CA LEU A 480 -0.90 -8.66 -14.94
C LEU A 480 -0.62 -8.39 -16.41
N VAL A 481 -1.47 -8.85 -17.33
CA VAL A 481 -1.13 -8.96 -18.77
C VAL A 481 -1.41 -7.65 -19.52
N PRO A 482 -2.66 -7.21 -19.75
CA PRO A 482 -2.91 -5.97 -20.51
C PRO A 482 -2.49 -4.71 -19.73
N VAL A 483 -2.79 -4.62 -18.42
CA VAL A 483 -2.47 -3.42 -17.64
C VAL A 483 -0.97 -3.36 -17.30
N GLY A 484 -0.44 -4.40 -16.64
CA GLY A 484 0.96 -4.46 -16.24
C GLY A 484 1.92 -4.66 -17.43
N GLY A 485 1.81 -5.80 -18.12
CA GLY A 485 2.66 -6.15 -19.25
C GLY A 485 2.53 -5.18 -20.42
N GLY A 486 1.30 -4.87 -20.85
CA GLY A 486 1.04 -3.88 -21.90
C GLY A 486 1.56 -2.49 -21.53
N GLY A 487 1.37 -2.05 -20.28
CA GLY A 487 1.92 -0.78 -19.78
C GLY A 487 3.45 -0.73 -19.78
N ILE A 488 4.14 -1.83 -19.46
CA ILE A 488 5.61 -1.93 -19.54
C ILE A 488 6.08 -1.86 -21.01
N VAL A 489 5.46 -2.63 -21.90
CA VAL A 489 5.80 -2.60 -23.35
C VAL A 489 5.57 -1.20 -23.92
N TRP A 490 4.49 -0.53 -23.53
CA TRP A 490 4.21 0.85 -23.91
C TRP A 490 5.24 1.85 -23.39
N ALA A 491 5.63 1.75 -22.12
CA ALA A 491 6.66 2.60 -21.55
C ALA A 491 8.01 2.42 -22.28
N VAL A 492 8.38 1.17 -22.61
CA VAL A 492 9.60 0.87 -23.38
C VAL A 492 9.50 1.41 -24.81
N GLY A 493 8.37 1.24 -25.51
CA GLY A 493 8.16 1.75 -26.86
C GLY A 493 8.26 3.29 -26.94
N ARG A 494 7.68 3.99 -25.96
CA ARG A 494 7.75 5.45 -25.82
C ARG A 494 9.15 5.95 -25.46
N LEU A 495 9.85 5.28 -24.53
CA LEU A 495 11.24 5.60 -24.18
C LEU A 495 12.21 5.34 -25.34
N ALA A 496 11.91 4.38 -26.21
CA ALA A 496 12.65 4.07 -27.43
C ALA A 496 12.27 4.95 -28.64
N TYR A 497 11.37 5.93 -28.48
CA TYR A 497 10.87 6.81 -29.56
C TYR A 497 10.17 6.08 -30.72
N ILE A 498 9.60 4.90 -30.48
CA ILE A 498 8.92 4.10 -31.52
C ILE A 498 7.44 4.52 -31.66
N TRP A 499 6.81 5.01 -30.58
CA TRP A 499 5.38 5.32 -30.46
C TRP A 499 5.13 6.75 -29.97
#